data_AF-A0A1L3NEJ2-F1
#
_entry.id   AF-A0A1L3NEJ2-F1
#
_cell.length_a   1.000
_cell.length_b   1.000
_cell.length_c   1.000
_cell.angle_alpha   90.00
_cell.angle_beta   90.00
_cell.angle_gamma   90.00
#
_symmetry.space_group_name_H-M   'P 1'
#
loop_
_entity.id
_entity.type
_entity.pdbx_description
1 polymer ?
#
loop_
_entity_poly.entity_id
_entity_poly.type
_entity_poly.pdbx_seq_one_letter_code
_entity_poly.pdbx_strand_id
1 'polypeptide(L)' 'MNKFEKIALQCAKDDVKKGYGFVTLKKSKKEYTAIFKRNGYSIEKAVDFKKWNKELDW' A
#
# COMPACT_ATOMS: atom_id res chain seq x y z
N MET A 1 11.58 1.24 -9.82
CA MET A 1 10.68 1.61 -8.71
C MET A 1 11.50 1.97 -7.50
N ASN A 2 11.18 3.10 -6.86
CA ASN A 2 11.77 3.50 -5.58
C ASN A 2 11.21 2.62 -4.43
N LYS A 3 11.77 2.78 -3.22
CA LYS A 3 11.36 1.97 -2.05
C LYS A 3 9.87 2.16 -1.70
N PHE A 4 9.34 3.39 -1.76
CA PHE A 4 7.92 3.66 -1.48
C PHE A 4 6.99 2.98 -2.49
N GLU A 5 7.31 3.02 -3.77
CA GLU A 5 6.51 2.37 -4.83
C GLU A 5 6.49 0.85 -4.68
N LYS A 6 7.58 0.25 -4.20
CA LYS A 6 7.64 -1.20 -3.88
C LYS A 6 6.72 -1.53 -2.71
N ILE A 7 6.74 -0.73 -1.65
CA ILE A 7 5.88 -0.89 -0.48
C ILE A 7 4.40 -0.72 -0.88
N ALA A 8 4.08 0.34 -1.62
CA ALA A 8 2.74 0.65 -2.11
C ALA A 8 2.19 -0.46 -3.01
N LEU A 9 3.04 -1.03 -3.87
CA LEU A 9 2.66 -2.17 -4.70
C LEU A 9 2.32 -3.40 -3.85
N GLN A 10 3.05 -3.65 -2.77
CA GLN A 10 2.75 -4.79 -1.90
C GLN A 10 1.42 -4.60 -1.18
N CYS A 11 1.14 -3.42 -0.60
CA CYS A 11 -0.16 -3.13 0.00
C CYS A 11 -1.30 -3.32 -1.00
N ALA A 12 -1.12 -2.81 -2.23
CA ALA A 12 -2.12 -2.97 -3.28
C ALA A 12 -2.34 -4.45 -3.69
N LYS A 13 -1.30 -5.28 -3.68
CA LYS A 13 -1.45 -6.73 -3.92
C LYS A 13 -2.19 -7.42 -2.79
N ASP A 14 -1.89 -7.05 -1.56
CA ASP A 14 -2.53 -7.64 -0.38
C ASP A 14 -4.03 -7.29 -0.37
N ASP A 15 -4.40 -6.06 -0.73
CA ASP A 15 -5.80 -5.63 -0.89
C ASP A 15 -6.54 -6.37 -2.00
N VAL A 16 -5.90 -6.56 -3.16
CA VAL A 16 -6.50 -7.33 -4.27
C VAL A 16 -6.74 -8.78 -3.85
N LYS A 17 -5.82 -9.39 -3.08
CA LYS A 17 -5.99 -10.77 -2.58
C LYS A 17 -7.16 -10.91 -1.61
N LYS A 18 -7.47 -9.86 -0.85
CA LYS A 18 -8.64 -9.84 0.06
C LYS A 18 -9.97 -9.73 -0.69
N GLY A 19 -9.95 -9.61 -2.02
CA GLY A 19 -11.16 -9.63 -2.81
C GLY A 19 -11.93 -8.31 -2.79
N TYR A 20 -11.28 -7.19 -2.48
CA TYR A 20 -11.88 -5.87 -2.63
C TYR A 20 -12.18 -5.60 -4.12
N GLY A 21 -13.36 -6.00 -4.59
CA GLY A 21 -13.73 -6.01 -6.02
C GLY A 21 -13.75 -4.64 -6.70
N PHE A 22 -13.68 -3.56 -5.92
CA PHE A 22 -13.58 -2.18 -6.40
C PHE A 22 -12.11 -1.69 -6.53
N VAL A 23 -11.14 -2.49 -6.06
CA VAL A 23 -9.72 -2.15 -6.04
C VAL A 23 -9.01 -2.78 -7.24
N THR A 24 -8.59 -1.94 -8.19
CA THR A 24 -7.61 -2.38 -9.19
C THR A 24 -6.20 -2.17 -8.66
N LEU A 25 -5.31 -3.15 -8.89
CA LEU A 25 -3.91 -3.11 -8.46
C LEU A 25 -3.22 -1.77 -8.83
N LYS A 26 -3.50 -1.28 -10.04
CA LYS A 26 -2.92 -0.03 -10.56
C LYS A 26 -3.41 1.19 -9.78
N LYS A 27 -4.71 1.26 -9.45
CA LYS A 27 -5.29 2.38 -8.70
C LYS A 27 -4.78 2.39 -7.26
N SER A 28 -4.85 1.27 -6.54
CA SER A 28 -4.38 1.21 -5.15
C SER A 28 -2.88 1.47 -5.01
N LYS A 29 -2.05 0.97 -5.94
CA LYS A 29 -0.62 1.31 -5.92
C LYS A 29 -0.42 2.84 -5.98
N LYS A 30 -1.16 3.52 -6.86
CA LYS A 30 -1.07 4.98 -7.02
C LYS A 30 -1.53 5.70 -5.76
N GLU A 31 -2.62 5.25 -5.15
CA GLU A 31 -3.17 5.81 -3.91
C GLU A 31 -2.20 5.65 -2.74
N TYR A 32 -1.67 4.44 -2.49
CA TYR A 32 -0.67 4.24 -1.44
C TYR A 32 0.59 5.08 -1.65
N THR A 33 1.07 5.18 -2.89
CA THR A 33 2.24 6.02 -3.21
C THR A 33 1.94 7.50 -2.91
N ALA A 34 0.73 7.97 -3.24
CA ALA A 34 0.30 9.33 -2.95
C ALA A 34 0.11 9.57 -1.44
N ILE A 35 -0.42 8.59 -0.70
CA ILE A 35 -0.58 8.64 0.77
C ILE A 35 0.79 8.78 1.44
N PHE A 36 1.75 7.93 1.09
CA PHE A 36 3.09 7.99 1.67
C PHE A 36 3.78 9.33 1.39
N LYS A 37 3.63 9.86 0.16
CA LYS A 37 4.19 11.16 -0.20
C LYS A 37 3.48 12.33 0.50
N ARG A 38 2.15 12.37 0.47
CA ARG A 38 1.33 13.45 1.05
C ARG A 38 1.51 13.56 2.56
N ASN A 39 1.63 12.42 3.24
CA ASN A 39 1.81 12.37 4.68
C ASN A 39 3.28 12.43 5.12
N GLY A 40 4.22 12.62 4.19
CA GLY A 40 5.65 12.69 4.50
C GLY A 40 6.18 11.45 5.22
N TYR A 41 5.71 10.26 4.87
CA TYR A 41 6.13 9.03 5.55
C TYR A 41 7.63 8.82 5.37
N SER A 42 8.30 8.41 6.46
CA SER A 42 9.61 7.78 6.34
C SER A 42 9.46 6.38 5.74
N ILE A 43 10.57 5.80 5.27
CA ILE A 43 10.58 4.41 4.78
C ILE A 43 10.14 3.44 5.88
N GLU A 44 10.59 3.64 7.11
CA GLU A 44 10.25 2.79 8.26
C GLU A 44 8.74 2.81 8.52
N LYS A 45 8.15 4.00 8.57
CA LYS A 45 6.69 4.16 8.76
C LYS A 45 5.89 3.50 7.64
N ALA A 46 6.36 3.59 6.39
CA ALA A 46 5.72 2.91 5.27
C ALA A 46 5.85 1.37 5.36
N VAL A 47 6.98 0.86 5.85
CA VAL A 47 7.18 -0.59 6.09
C VAL A 47 6.26 -1.08 7.21
N ASP A 48 6.08 -0.32 8.28
CA ASP A 48 5.17 -0.70 9.37
C ASP A 48 3.72 -0.63 8.93
N PHE A 49 3.34 0.38 8.15
CA PHE A 49 2.01 0.43 7.51
C PHE A 49 1.77 -0.80 6.64
N LYS A 50 2.76 -1.26 5.87
CA LYS A 50 2.64 -2.47 5.06
C LYS A 50 2.38 -3.73 5.91
N LYS A 51 3.01 -3.86 7.07
CA LYS A 51 2.75 -4.98 7.99
C LYS A 51 1.32 -4.93 8.50
N TRP A 52 0.89 -3.77 8.99
CA TRP A 52 -0.47 -3.52 9.44
C TRP A 52 -1.50 -3.80 8.33
N ASN A 53 -1.25 -3.33 7.10
CA ASN A 53 -2.13 -3.58 5.95
C ASN A 53 -2.28 -5.07 5.66
N LYS A 54 -1.23 -5.87 5.86
CA LYS A 54 -1.29 -7.32 5.64
C LYS A 54 -2.18 -8.02 6.68
N GLU A 55 -2.12 -7.57 7.93
CA GLU A 55 -2.86 -8.15 9.06
C GLU A 55 -4.31 -7.65 9.17
N LEU A 56 -4.64 -6.59 8.44
CA LEU A 56 -6.01 -6.05 8.38
C LEU A 56 -6.96 -7.06 7.75
N ASP A 57 -7.70 -7.81 8.56
CA ASP A 57 -8.91 -8.51 8.13
C ASP A 57 -10.09 -7.55 8.32
N TRP A 58 -10.86 -7.31 7.27
CA TRP A 58 -12.12 -6.55 7.31
C TRP A 58 -13.25 -7.46 6.89
#